data_AF-A0A355U0B0-F1
#
_entry.id   AF-A0A355U0B0-F1
#
_cell.length_a   1.000
_cell.length_b   1.000
_cell.length_c   1.000
_cell.angle_alpha   90.00
_cell.angle_beta   90.00
_cell.angle_gamma   90.00
#
_symmetry.space_group_name_H-M   'P 1'
#
loop_
_entity.id
_entity.type
_entity.pdbx_description
1 polymer ?
#
loop_
_entity_poly.entity_id
_entity_poly.type
_entity_poly.pdbx_seq_one_letter_code
_entity_poly.pdbx_strand_id
1 'polypeptide(L)'
;MENEDLLTPAPISKRAFAFIVDFILAFVIGTLLNSFVTGTYMFDALNGNKLQQEYYSFAQDSGLCHATMDESGKIKTISLFGYAEDGKENSSLGYLPTPTGALGYEAYLDKVWNYYTVFYPTDTRMVHPENYTYSADSLDSYKEYTYTKIFLLPETETVEGKKDVALYSNDDSQPYFQYAVKEDGTANLAAKPILRKEIQDKVDAKDSETLKKLRDYFLTINETNGTLSISGGVYYEAALHLEGQKGSNQTYFTDHYRDVQIISWECSLTALLPVYFVFFYLIPVCDKKGRALGKFIFRLGVVREDDIYMNPLQRCLRPLFMLVLVSLTLIPNSGASMIAFGAAALLDFAFLAFSKTGKGTIHDRLFKTAVVSLKGSEIFANYEEKEIYLAKYQTQENPSSDEEMLKEDTILDLSTINKRRDEARNITSFDEFEKMKDEEHAKKEAMDPSNKVNLNKEE
;
A
#
# COMPACT_ATOMS: atom_id res chain seq x y z
N MET A 1 -47.92 14.01 1.78
CA MET A 1 -46.89 14.87 1.15
C MET A 1 -45.56 14.14 1.23
N GLU A 2 -45.25 13.32 0.23
CA GLU A 2 -43.88 12.90 -0.02
C GLU A 2 -43.27 13.99 -0.90
N ASN A 3 -42.21 14.65 -0.45
CA ASN A 3 -41.41 15.50 -1.33
C ASN A 3 -40.87 14.60 -2.44
N GLU A 4 -41.20 14.87 -3.70
CA GLU A 4 -40.40 14.35 -4.80
C GLU A 4 -38.95 14.80 -4.56
N ASP A 5 -38.05 13.85 -4.32
CA ASP A 5 -36.63 14.14 -4.20
C ASP A 5 -36.13 14.71 -5.54
N LEU A 6 -35.97 16.04 -5.59
CA LEU A 6 -35.49 16.79 -6.77
C LEU A 6 -34.08 16.35 -7.21
N LEU A 7 -33.37 15.61 -6.36
CA LEU A 7 -32.05 15.05 -6.62
C LEU A 7 -32.09 13.53 -6.68
N THR A 8 -31.58 12.98 -7.77
CA THR A 8 -31.28 11.55 -7.87
C THR A 8 -29.86 11.29 -7.35
N PRO A 9 -29.67 10.61 -6.20
CA PRO A 9 -28.33 10.31 -5.68
C PRO A 9 -27.55 9.40 -6.63
N ALA A 10 -26.26 9.66 -6.79
CA ALA A 10 -25.41 8.85 -7.66
C ALA A 10 -25.12 7.46 -7.05
N PRO A 11 -25.25 6.36 -7.82
CA PRO A 11 -24.87 5.03 -7.36
C PRO A 11 -23.41 4.98 -6.87
N ILE A 12 -23.18 4.27 -5.76
CA ILE A 12 -21.84 4.09 -5.15
C ILE A 12 -20.82 3.60 -6.19
N SER A 13 -21.19 2.62 -7.01
CA SER A 13 -20.33 2.07 -8.06
C SER A 13 -19.87 3.15 -9.05
N LYS A 14 -20.79 3.98 -9.56
CA LYS A 14 -20.43 5.07 -10.48
C LYS A 14 -19.51 6.10 -9.85
N ARG A 15 -19.71 6.41 -8.56
CA ARG A 15 -18.84 7.33 -7.81
C ARG A 15 -17.42 6.77 -7.65
N ALA A 16 -17.31 5.49 -7.28
CA ALA A 16 -16.03 4.81 -7.13
C ALA A 16 -15.30 4.68 -8.47
N PHE A 17 -15.98 4.24 -9.54
CA PHE A 17 -15.39 4.14 -10.87
C PHE A 17 -14.96 5.50 -11.42
N ALA A 18 -15.72 6.57 -11.19
CA ALA A 18 -15.31 7.91 -11.56
C ALA A 18 -13.96 8.29 -10.93
N PHE A 19 -13.80 8.05 -9.63
CA PHE A 19 -12.55 8.31 -8.93
C PHE A 19 -11.40 7.43 -9.45
N ILE A 20 -11.64 6.13 -9.67
CA ILE A 20 -10.63 5.19 -10.20
C ILE A 20 -10.14 5.65 -11.57
N VAL A 21 -11.03 6.10 -12.45
CA VAL A 21 -10.67 6.64 -13.77
C VAL A 21 -9.79 7.88 -13.63
N ASP A 22 -10.17 8.84 -12.78
CA ASP A 22 -9.37 10.04 -12.51
C ASP A 22 -7.97 9.66 -11.99
N PHE A 23 -7.91 8.72 -11.05
CA PHE A 23 -6.67 8.25 -10.44
C PHE A 23 -5.76 7.53 -11.44
N ILE A 24 -6.28 6.61 -12.23
CA ILE A 24 -5.49 5.88 -13.24
C ILE A 24 -4.96 6.85 -14.29
N LEU A 25 -5.78 7.78 -14.77
CA LEU A 25 -5.33 8.76 -15.76
C LEU A 25 -4.21 9.65 -15.21
N ALA A 26 -4.40 10.19 -14.01
CA ALA A 26 -3.40 11.02 -13.36
C ALA A 26 -2.11 10.24 -13.07
N PHE A 27 -2.23 9.00 -12.60
CA PHE A 27 -1.11 8.13 -12.33
C PHE A 27 -0.34 7.79 -13.61
N VAL A 28 -1.02 7.33 -14.67
CA VAL A 28 -0.37 7.00 -15.95
C VAL A 28 0.36 8.21 -16.54
N ILE A 29 -0.30 9.38 -16.58
CA ILE A 29 0.34 10.60 -17.11
C ILE A 29 1.54 11.00 -16.25
N GLY A 30 1.40 10.98 -14.92
CA GLY A 30 2.48 11.30 -14.00
C GLY A 30 3.65 10.32 -14.07
N THR A 31 3.38 9.02 -14.21
CA THR A 31 4.41 7.99 -14.42
C THR A 31 5.11 8.18 -15.75
N LEU A 32 4.40 8.49 -16.84
CA LEU A 32 5.04 8.81 -18.13
C LEU A 32 5.94 10.05 -18.02
N LEU A 33 5.46 11.10 -17.36
CA LEU A 33 6.25 12.31 -17.11
C LEU A 33 7.48 11.99 -16.25
N ASN A 34 7.34 11.13 -15.24
CA ASN A 34 8.46 10.70 -14.42
C ASN A 34 9.47 9.89 -15.24
N SER A 35 9.03 8.88 -15.98
CA SER A 35 9.92 7.99 -16.72
C SER A 35 10.67 8.67 -17.86
N PHE A 36 10.05 9.64 -18.55
CA PHE A 36 10.63 10.26 -19.74
C PHE A 36 11.19 11.67 -19.54
N VAL A 37 10.81 12.35 -18.45
CA VAL A 37 11.22 13.74 -18.21
C VAL A 37 11.99 13.87 -16.91
N THR A 38 11.34 13.75 -15.75
CA THR A 38 12.00 14.07 -14.48
C THR A 38 12.99 12.96 -14.07
N GLY A 39 12.60 11.70 -14.11
CA GLY A 39 13.44 10.55 -13.77
C GLY A 39 14.64 10.33 -14.71
N THR A 40 14.70 11.00 -15.86
CA THR A 40 15.90 11.00 -16.73
C THR A 40 16.65 12.31 -16.60
N TYR A 41 16.05 13.43 -17.04
CA TYR A 41 16.78 14.69 -17.16
C TYR A 41 16.99 15.38 -15.81
N MET A 42 15.98 15.37 -14.93
CA MET A 42 16.12 15.98 -13.60
C MET A 42 16.98 15.12 -12.69
N PHE A 43 16.86 13.79 -12.76
CA PHE A 43 17.73 12.87 -12.04
C PHE A 43 19.21 13.12 -12.38
N ASP A 44 19.53 13.28 -13.67
CA ASP A 44 20.87 13.61 -14.14
C ASP A 44 21.32 15.01 -13.70
N ALA A 45 20.45 16.01 -13.82
CA ALA A 45 20.74 17.38 -13.41
C ALA A 45 21.02 17.51 -11.90
N LEU A 46 20.42 16.63 -11.08
CA LEU A 46 20.66 16.54 -9.64
C LEU A 46 21.86 15.65 -9.28
N ASN A 47 22.67 15.23 -10.26
CA ASN A 47 23.80 14.32 -10.11
C ASN A 47 23.43 12.90 -9.63
N GLY A 48 22.17 12.48 -9.76
CA GLY A 48 21.71 11.16 -9.35
C GLY A 48 22.50 10.03 -10.01
N ASN A 49 22.74 10.13 -11.32
CA ASN A 49 23.54 9.16 -12.06
C ASN A 49 24.99 9.08 -11.58
N LYS A 50 25.60 10.21 -11.21
CA LYS A 50 26.97 10.25 -10.69
C LYS A 50 27.04 9.57 -9.32
N LEU A 51 26.17 9.95 -8.39
CA LEU A 51 26.10 9.34 -7.05
C LEU A 51 25.84 7.83 -7.15
N GLN A 52 24.98 7.42 -8.07
CA GLN A 52 24.70 6.01 -8.31
C GLN A 52 25.94 5.23 -8.77
N GLN A 53 26.70 5.78 -9.72
CA GLN A 53 27.95 5.16 -10.14
C GLN A 53 29.02 5.16 -9.04
N GLU A 54 29.04 6.17 -8.16
CA GLU A 54 30.00 6.24 -7.05
C GLU A 54 29.77 5.11 -6.04
N TYR A 55 28.53 4.87 -5.60
CA TYR A 55 28.28 3.78 -4.66
C TYR A 55 28.31 2.39 -5.32
N TYR A 56 27.98 2.29 -6.61
CA TYR A 56 28.18 1.06 -7.38
C TYR A 56 29.64 0.71 -7.56
N SER A 57 30.49 1.68 -7.91
CA SER A 57 31.93 1.45 -8.03
C SER A 57 32.54 1.09 -6.68
N PHE A 58 32.16 1.79 -5.60
CA PHE A 58 32.57 1.42 -4.24
C PHE A 58 32.21 -0.03 -3.88
N ALA A 59 30.99 -0.47 -4.19
CA ALA A 59 30.59 -1.85 -3.94
C ALA A 59 31.34 -2.87 -4.81
N GLN A 60 31.61 -2.54 -6.07
CA GLN A 60 32.40 -3.38 -6.96
C GLN A 60 33.86 -3.48 -6.49
N ASP A 61 34.47 -2.34 -6.13
CA ASP A 61 35.86 -2.23 -5.69
C ASP A 61 36.10 -3.01 -4.39
N SER A 62 35.06 -3.16 -3.55
CA SER A 62 35.11 -4.01 -2.36
C SER A 62 35.43 -5.48 -2.65
N GLY A 63 35.24 -5.90 -3.90
CA GLY A 63 35.33 -7.27 -4.33
C GLY A 63 34.15 -8.13 -3.89
N LEU A 64 33.28 -7.66 -2.98
CA LEU A 64 32.13 -8.39 -2.47
C LEU A 64 30.95 -8.40 -3.45
N CYS A 65 30.85 -7.47 -4.39
CA CYS A 65 29.73 -7.40 -5.32
C CYS A 65 30.15 -7.68 -6.77
N HIS A 66 29.25 -8.31 -7.52
CA HIS A 66 29.29 -8.42 -8.96
C HIS A 66 28.55 -7.24 -9.59
N ALA A 67 29.20 -6.53 -10.51
CA ALA A 67 28.61 -5.44 -11.27
C ALA A 67 28.20 -5.93 -12.66
N THR A 68 26.97 -5.63 -13.07
CA THR A 68 26.51 -5.82 -14.45
C THR A 68 26.68 -4.51 -15.21
N MET A 69 27.38 -4.55 -16.34
CA MET A 69 27.62 -3.37 -17.16
C MET A 69 26.55 -3.22 -18.25
N ASP A 70 26.25 -1.99 -18.64
CA ASP A 70 25.49 -1.71 -19.86
C ASP A 70 26.41 -1.68 -21.11
N GLU A 71 25.81 -1.49 -22.29
CA GLU A 71 26.55 -1.40 -23.56
C GLU A 71 27.55 -0.23 -23.61
N SER A 72 27.39 0.77 -22.75
CA SER A 72 28.29 1.93 -22.64
C SER A 72 29.44 1.71 -21.66
N GLY A 73 29.48 0.57 -20.97
CA GLY A 73 30.48 0.25 -19.95
C GLY A 73 30.21 0.86 -18.58
N LYS A 74 29.00 1.40 -18.33
CA LYS A 74 28.59 1.88 -16.99
C LYS A 74 27.98 0.76 -16.17
N ILE A 75 28.11 0.85 -14.84
CA ILE A 75 27.50 -0.13 -13.94
C ILE A 75 26.00 0.09 -13.93
N LYS A 76 25.24 -0.89 -14.39
CA LYS A 76 23.77 -0.88 -14.40
C LYS A 76 23.20 -1.31 -13.06
N THR A 77 23.75 -2.37 -12.48
CA THR A 77 23.30 -2.97 -11.23
C THR A 77 24.46 -3.65 -10.52
N ILE A 78 24.36 -3.76 -9.19
CA ILE A 78 25.25 -4.57 -8.35
C ILE A 78 24.44 -5.69 -7.69
N SER A 79 25.06 -6.85 -7.51
CA SER A 79 24.49 -7.98 -6.75
C SER A 79 25.59 -8.69 -5.98
N LEU A 80 25.22 -9.39 -4.90
CA LEU A 80 26.16 -10.29 -4.24
C LEU A 80 26.51 -11.47 -5.15
N PHE A 81 27.69 -12.05 -4.95
CA PHE A 81 28.05 -13.32 -5.57
C PHE A 81 27.28 -14.45 -4.90
N GLY A 82 26.67 -15.31 -5.73
CA GLY A 82 26.17 -16.60 -5.31
C GLY A 82 27.01 -17.70 -5.95
N TYR A 83 27.73 -18.50 -5.17
CA TYR A 83 28.48 -19.65 -5.64
C TYR A 83 27.84 -20.95 -5.13
N ALA A 84 27.69 -21.92 -6.03
CA ALA A 84 27.29 -23.28 -5.71
C ALA A 84 28.42 -24.05 -5.00
N GLU A 85 28.08 -25.11 -4.28
CA GLU A 85 29.04 -25.97 -3.57
C GLU A 85 30.18 -26.46 -4.47
N ASP A 86 29.84 -26.91 -5.68
CA ASP A 86 30.79 -27.48 -6.64
C ASP A 86 31.47 -26.43 -7.53
N GLY A 87 31.21 -25.14 -7.26
CA GLY A 87 31.79 -24.01 -7.99
C GLY A 87 31.23 -23.79 -9.40
N LYS A 88 30.24 -24.59 -9.82
CA LYS A 88 29.64 -24.44 -11.15
C LYS A 88 28.50 -23.44 -11.14
N GLU A 89 28.23 -22.92 -12.34
CA GLU A 89 27.04 -22.12 -12.60
C GLU A 89 25.78 -22.95 -12.36
N ASN A 90 24.80 -22.33 -11.71
CA ASN A 90 23.44 -22.84 -11.62
C ASN A 90 22.48 -21.66 -11.78
N SER A 91 22.14 -21.37 -13.03
CA SER A 91 21.31 -20.23 -13.41
C SER A 91 19.89 -20.30 -12.84
N SER A 92 19.34 -21.49 -12.55
CA SER A 92 18.02 -21.61 -11.93
C SER A 92 17.99 -21.15 -10.47
N LEU A 93 19.16 -21.14 -9.82
CA LEU A 93 19.33 -20.66 -8.45
C LEU A 93 20.13 -19.35 -8.39
N GLY A 94 20.44 -18.74 -9.54
CA GLY A 94 21.24 -17.52 -9.62
C GLY A 94 22.70 -17.69 -9.20
N TYR A 95 23.23 -18.93 -9.20
CA TYR A 95 24.65 -19.18 -8.90
C TYR A 95 25.53 -18.91 -10.11
N LEU A 96 26.58 -18.13 -9.86
CA LEU A 96 27.65 -17.82 -10.79
C LEU A 96 28.74 -18.91 -10.75
N PRO A 97 29.43 -19.17 -11.87
CA PRO A 97 30.61 -20.01 -11.85
C PRO A 97 31.73 -19.33 -11.05
N THR A 98 32.48 -20.11 -10.28
CA THR A 98 33.65 -19.60 -9.56
C THR A 98 34.79 -19.27 -10.54
N PRO A 99 35.64 -18.30 -10.21
CA PRO A 99 36.89 -18.11 -10.93
C PRO A 99 37.72 -19.40 -10.87
N THR A 100 38.30 -19.81 -11.99
CA THR A 100 39.26 -20.94 -12.08
C THR A 100 38.72 -22.34 -11.73
N GLY A 101 37.40 -22.50 -11.52
CA GLY A 101 36.80 -23.78 -11.16
C GLY A 101 37.01 -24.19 -9.69
N ALA A 102 37.31 -23.20 -8.83
CA ALA A 102 37.42 -23.38 -7.38
C ALA A 102 36.08 -23.81 -6.77
N LEU A 103 36.09 -24.41 -5.58
CA LEU A 103 34.85 -24.73 -4.88
C LEU A 103 34.16 -23.46 -4.37
N GLY A 104 32.84 -23.48 -4.18
CA GLY A 104 32.10 -22.26 -3.83
C GLY A 104 32.60 -21.58 -2.55
N TYR A 105 32.93 -22.37 -1.52
CA TYR A 105 33.46 -21.85 -0.26
C TYR A 105 34.84 -21.18 -0.42
N GLU A 106 35.69 -21.67 -1.34
CA GLU A 106 37.02 -21.10 -1.60
C GLU A 106 36.88 -19.72 -2.22
N ALA A 107 35.96 -19.59 -3.17
CA ALA A 107 35.65 -18.30 -3.77
C ALA A 107 35.10 -17.31 -2.73
N TYR A 108 34.24 -17.73 -1.81
CA TYR A 108 33.79 -16.86 -0.71
C TYR A 108 34.92 -16.50 0.27
N LEU A 109 35.75 -17.47 0.65
CA LEU A 109 36.90 -17.24 1.52
C LEU A 109 37.82 -16.16 0.95
N ASP A 110 38.16 -16.26 -0.33
CA ASP A 110 39.01 -15.27 -1.00
C ASP A 110 38.35 -13.88 -1.03
N LYS A 111 37.02 -13.81 -1.22
CA LYS A 111 36.25 -12.56 -1.20
C LYS A 111 36.26 -11.89 0.18
N VAL A 112 35.95 -12.66 1.22
CA VAL A 112 35.97 -12.17 2.62
C VAL A 112 37.37 -11.76 3.04
N TRP A 113 38.37 -12.59 2.72
CA TRP A 113 39.76 -12.31 3.04
C TRP A 113 40.23 -11.00 2.39
N ASN A 114 40.03 -10.85 1.07
CA ASN A 114 40.43 -9.63 0.37
C ASN A 114 39.68 -8.40 0.86
N TYR A 115 38.40 -8.54 1.21
CA TYR A 115 37.64 -7.44 1.78
C TYR A 115 38.25 -6.92 3.09
N TYR A 116 38.50 -7.79 4.08
CA TYR A 116 39.00 -7.34 5.38
C TYR A 116 40.50 -7.06 5.42
N THR A 117 41.31 -7.68 4.55
CA THR A 117 42.78 -7.54 4.59
C THR A 117 43.35 -6.63 3.51
N VAL A 118 42.58 -6.29 2.49
CA VAL A 118 43.03 -5.41 1.40
C VAL A 118 42.10 -4.20 1.28
N PHE A 119 40.83 -4.41 0.92
CA PHE A 119 39.93 -3.29 0.61
C PHE A 119 39.63 -2.43 1.83
N TYR A 120 39.08 -3.03 2.90
CA TYR A 120 38.71 -2.34 4.11
C TYR A 120 39.84 -1.47 4.68
N PRO A 121 41.08 -1.97 4.84
CA PRO A 121 42.17 -1.16 5.40
C PRO A 121 42.75 -0.11 4.44
N THR A 122 42.54 -0.18 3.13
CA THR A 122 43.23 0.68 2.16
C THR A 122 42.34 1.65 1.40
N ASP A 123 41.03 1.39 1.31
CA ASP A 123 40.12 2.26 0.57
C ASP A 123 39.77 3.52 1.38
N THR A 124 40.11 4.69 0.82
CA THR A 124 39.91 5.98 1.48
C THR A 124 38.44 6.36 1.71
N ARG A 125 37.49 5.64 1.11
CA ARG A 125 36.05 5.83 1.30
C ARG A 125 35.50 5.04 2.50
N MET A 126 36.29 4.14 3.08
CA MET A 126 35.89 3.42 4.29
C MET A 126 35.93 4.34 5.51
N VAL A 127 34.89 4.25 6.33
CA VAL A 127 34.84 4.86 7.65
C VAL A 127 35.48 3.90 8.63
N HIS A 128 36.60 4.32 9.21
CA HIS A 128 37.30 3.57 10.22
C HIS A 128 36.94 4.09 11.62
N PRO A 129 36.81 3.24 12.65
CA PRO A 129 36.55 3.70 14.01
C PRO A 129 37.67 4.61 14.51
N GLU A 130 37.33 5.71 15.19
CA GLU A 130 38.27 6.74 15.68
C GLU A 130 39.37 6.20 16.62
N ASN A 131 39.16 5.04 17.23
CA ASN A 131 40.13 4.39 18.12
C ASN A 131 41.18 3.53 17.38
N TYR A 132 41.05 3.33 16.07
CA TYR A 132 42.07 2.70 15.24
C TYR A 132 42.94 3.80 14.61
N THR A 133 44.00 4.19 15.31
CA THR A 133 44.94 5.19 14.80
C THR A 133 45.70 4.64 13.60
N TYR A 134 45.59 5.35 12.48
CA TYR A 134 46.20 5.03 11.19
C TYR A 134 47.74 5.07 11.28
N SER A 135 48.39 3.91 11.19
CA SER A 135 49.78 3.79 10.74
C SER A 135 49.91 2.57 9.83
N ALA A 136 50.99 2.47 9.05
CA ALA A 136 51.29 1.27 8.25
C ALA A 136 51.41 -0.01 9.12
N ASP A 137 51.53 0.13 10.44
CA ASP A 137 51.49 -0.96 11.42
C ASP A 137 50.05 -1.52 11.66
N SER A 138 49.01 -0.87 11.09
CA SER A 138 47.61 -1.25 11.27
C SER A 138 47.18 -2.48 10.45
N LEU A 139 47.91 -2.87 9.40
CA LEU A 139 47.54 -4.00 8.56
C LEU A 139 47.54 -5.32 9.33
N ASP A 140 48.48 -5.49 10.27
CA ASP A 140 48.54 -6.68 11.11
C ASP A 140 47.41 -6.72 12.13
N SER A 141 46.96 -5.55 12.63
CA SER A 141 45.74 -5.46 13.46
C SER A 141 44.48 -5.83 12.69
N TYR A 142 44.36 -5.49 11.40
CA TYR A 142 43.23 -5.92 10.57
C TYR A 142 43.25 -7.42 10.28
N LYS A 143 44.43 -8.01 10.06
CA LYS A 143 44.56 -9.47 9.94
C LYS A 143 44.18 -10.16 11.24
N GLU A 144 44.66 -9.67 12.38
CA GLU A 144 44.26 -10.19 13.69
C GLU A 144 42.74 -10.10 13.91
N TYR A 145 42.13 -8.96 13.60
CA TYR A 145 40.68 -8.81 13.64
C TYR A 145 39.98 -9.82 12.72
N THR A 146 40.50 -10.01 11.51
CA THR A 146 39.98 -10.99 10.55
C THR A 146 40.03 -12.41 11.13
N TYR A 147 41.17 -12.83 11.69
CA TYR A 147 41.26 -14.16 12.29
C TYR A 147 40.36 -14.32 13.52
N THR A 148 40.38 -13.37 14.44
CA THR A 148 39.77 -13.53 15.77
C THR A 148 38.30 -13.14 15.83
N LYS A 149 37.85 -12.19 15.01
CA LYS A 149 36.46 -11.70 15.02
C LYS A 149 35.64 -12.19 13.83
N ILE A 150 36.27 -12.41 12.68
CA ILE A 150 35.57 -12.90 11.48
C ILE A 150 35.62 -14.43 11.41
N PHE A 151 36.81 -15.03 11.56
CA PHE A 151 36.97 -16.50 11.54
C PHE A 151 36.93 -17.15 12.93
N LEU A 152 36.86 -16.36 14.01
CA LEU A 152 36.83 -16.80 15.42
C LEU A 152 37.95 -17.76 15.81
N LEU A 153 39.13 -17.60 15.20
CA LEU A 153 40.33 -18.31 15.55
C LEU A 153 40.92 -17.79 16.88
N PRO A 154 41.76 -18.59 17.57
CA PRO A 154 42.43 -18.17 18.80
C PRO A 154 43.22 -16.86 18.62
N GLU A 155 43.34 -16.07 19.69
CA GLU A 155 44.04 -14.78 19.68
C GLU A 155 45.49 -14.93 19.21
N THR A 156 46.02 -13.95 18.47
CA THR A 156 47.33 -14.08 17.83
C THR A 156 48.45 -14.30 18.85
N GLU A 157 48.40 -13.63 20.00
CA GLU A 157 49.32 -13.81 21.14
C GLU A 157 49.33 -15.25 21.69
N THR A 158 48.22 -15.98 21.53
CA THR A 158 48.13 -17.37 22.00
C THR A 158 48.85 -18.35 21.08
N VAL A 159 49.07 -18.00 19.81
CA VAL A 159 49.67 -18.87 18.79
C VAL A 159 51.03 -18.41 18.28
N GLU A 160 51.35 -17.12 18.41
CA GLU A 160 52.57 -16.53 17.87
C GLU A 160 53.84 -17.17 18.43
N GLY A 161 54.75 -17.58 17.53
CA GLY A 161 56.02 -18.21 17.87
C GLY A 161 55.92 -19.61 18.49
N LYS A 162 54.71 -20.14 18.72
CA LYS A 162 54.48 -21.49 19.24
C LYS A 162 54.36 -22.48 18.09
N LYS A 163 54.72 -23.75 18.35
CA LYS A 163 54.61 -24.86 17.38
C LYS A 163 53.50 -25.87 17.69
N ASP A 164 52.70 -25.57 18.71
CA ASP A 164 51.63 -26.46 19.15
C ASP A 164 50.39 -26.25 18.28
N VAL A 165 50.19 -27.16 17.33
CA VAL A 165 49.08 -27.11 16.35
C VAL A 165 47.72 -27.18 17.02
N ALA A 166 47.62 -27.75 18.24
CA ALA A 166 46.38 -27.76 19.00
C ALA A 166 45.90 -26.35 19.39
N LEU A 167 46.79 -25.35 19.37
CA LEU A 167 46.46 -23.96 19.64
C LEU A 167 45.93 -23.21 18.41
N TYR A 168 45.96 -23.80 17.21
CA TYR A 168 45.70 -23.08 15.96
C TYR A 168 44.23 -23.11 15.52
N SER A 169 43.38 -23.84 16.23
CA SER A 169 41.95 -23.95 15.97
C SER A 169 41.16 -23.77 17.26
N ASN A 170 39.93 -23.27 17.13
CA ASN A 170 38.97 -23.28 18.21
C ASN A 170 38.09 -24.52 18.03
N ASP A 171 38.20 -25.50 18.93
CA ASP A 171 37.45 -26.77 18.83
C ASP A 171 35.93 -26.61 19.05
N ASP A 172 35.49 -25.43 19.49
CA ASP A 172 34.09 -25.12 19.73
C ASP A 172 33.40 -24.52 18.47
N SER A 173 33.07 -23.23 18.49
CA SER A 173 32.07 -22.60 17.62
C SER A 173 32.36 -22.53 16.10
N GLN A 174 33.55 -22.93 15.64
CA GLN A 174 33.97 -22.85 14.23
C GLN A 174 34.85 -24.04 13.82
N PRO A 175 34.27 -25.19 13.42
CA PRO A 175 35.01 -26.43 13.24
C PRO A 175 35.76 -26.55 11.91
N TYR A 176 35.85 -25.48 11.10
CA TYR A 176 36.30 -25.58 9.71
C TYR A 176 37.73 -25.12 9.48
N PHE A 177 38.16 -24.03 10.12
CA PHE A 177 39.40 -23.33 9.80
C PHE A 177 40.42 -23.37 10.93
N GLN A 178 41.69 -23.23 10.56
CA GLN A 178 42.83 -23.07 11.45
C GLN A 178 43.85 -22.11 10.83
N TYR A 179 44.80 -21.64 11.64
CA TYR A 179 45.92 -20.86 11.13
C TYR A 179 46.74 -21.67 10.12
N ALA A 180 47.18 -21.01 9.03
CA ALA A 180 48.22 -21.54 8.17
C ALA A 180 49.53 -21.68 8.96
N VAL A 181 50.39 -22.63 8.57
CA VAL A 181 51.65 -22.91 9.29
C VAL A 181 52.84 -22.64 8.36
N LYS A 182 53.89 -22.00 8.87
CA LYS A 182 55.16 -21.77 8.18
C LYS A 182 56.00 -23.05 8.14
N GLU A 183 57.07 -23.05 7.34
CA GLU A 183 58.01 -24.18 7.25
C GLU A 183 58.64 -24.55 8.60
N ASP A 184 58.80 -23.59 9.51
CA ASP A 184 59.37 -23.78 10.84
C ASP A 184 58.39 -24.37 11.87
N GLY A 185 57.12 -24.56 11.48
CA GLY A 185 56.05 -25.10 12.32
C GLY A 185 55.31 -24.04 13.16
N THR A 186 55.53 -22.74 12.93
CA THR A 186 54.80 -21.65 13.61
C THR A 186 53.62 -21.11 12.79
N ALA A 187 52.66 -20.44 13.42
CA ALA A 187 51.53 -19.84 12.73
C ALA A 187 51.95 -18.76 11.71
N ASN A 188 51.32 -18.77 10.54
CA ASN A 188 51.49 -17.81 9.47
C ASN A 188 50.35 -16.79 9.46
N LEU A 189 50.51 -15.73 10.24
CA LEU A 189 49.54 -14.62 10.36
C LEU A 189 49.42 -13.76 9.09
N ALA A 190 50.25 -13.99 8.07
CA ALA A 190 50.17 -13.28 6.80
C ALA A 190 49.39 -14.05 5.73
N ALA A 191 49.04 -15.32 5.97
CA ALA A 191 48.39 -16.18 4.98
C ALA A 191 46.94 -16.50 5.36
N LYS A 192 46.06 -16.63 4.36
CA LYS A 192 44.66 -16.98 4.60
C LYS A 192 44.52 -18.24 5.49
N PRO A 193 43.48 -18.31 6.35
CA PRO A 193 43.16 -19.52 7.08
C PRO A 193 43.05 -20.72 6.14
N ILE A 194 43.48 -21.88 6.62
CA ILE A 194 43.36 -23.14 5.90
C ILE A 194 42.33 -24.03 6.59
N LEU A 195 41.76 -24.98 5.85
CA LEU A 195 40.89 -25.97 6.45
C LEU A 195 41.65 -26.85 7.44
N ARG A 196 40.94 -27.28 8.49
CA ARG A 196 41.41 -28.37 9.35
C ARG A 196 41.52 -29.64 8.52
N LYS A 197 42.50 -30.50 8.85
CA LYS A 197 42.83 -31.68 8.03
C LYS A 197 41.62 -32.60 7.82
N GLU A 198 40.86 -32.85 8.87
CA GLU A 198 39.65 -33.68 8.86
C GLU A 198 38.52 -33.11 7.99
N ILE A 199 38.52 -31.80 7.73
CA ILE A 199 37.58 -31.14 6.82
C ILE A 199 38.15 -31.14 5.40
N GLN A 200 39.45 -30.86 5.24
CA GLN A 200 40.13 -30.93 3.94
C GLN A 200 40.02 -32.33 3.34
N ASP A 201 40.25 -33.39 4.12
CA ASP A 201 40.14 -34.78 3.66
C ASP A 201 38.72 -35.08 3.10
N LYS A 202 37.67 -34.47 3.68
CA LYS A 202 36.27 -34.60 3.19
C LYS A 202 36.02 -33.77 1.94
N VAL A 203 36.60 -32.57 1.86
CA VAL A 203 36.56 -31.72 0.67
C VAL A 203 37.24 -32.39 -0.52
N ASP A 204 38.41 -32.98 -0.30
CA ASP A 204 39.17 -33.74 -1.32
C ASP A 204 38.38 -34.97 -1.79
N ALA A 205 37.65 -35.62 -0.89
CA ALA A 205 36.71 -36.69 -1.19
C ALA A 205 35.40 -36.21 -1.86
N LYS A 206 35.22 -34.90 -2.05
CA LYS A 206 34.01 -34.25 -2.60
C LYS A 206 32.74 -34.61 -1.83
N ASP A 207 32.85 -34.68 -0.50
CA ASP A 207 31.71 -34.92 0.37
C ASP A 207 30.68 -33.78 0.27
N SER A 208 29.51 -34.09 -0.30
CA SER A 208 28.47 -33.11 -0.61
C SER A 208 27.96 -32.39 0.65
N GLU A 209 27.84 -33.10 1.78
CA GLU A 209 27.37 -32.51 3.03
C GLU A 209 28.38 -31.49 3.59
N THR A 210 29.66 -31.82 3.56
CA THR A 210 30.73 -30.91 4.00
C THR A 210 30.83 -29.68 3.10
N LEU A 211 30.77 -29.85 1.77
CA LEU A 211 30.79 -28.72 0.84
C LEU A 211 29.59 -27.78 1.04
N LYS A 212 28.41 -28.35 1.28
CA LYS A 212 27.19 -27.60 1.61
C LYS A 212 27.36 -26.81 2.91
N LYS A 213 27.84 -27.45 3.98
CA LYS A 213 28.11 -26.80 5.26
C LYS A 213 29.13 -25.66 5.16
N LEU A 214 30.19 -25.86 4.38
CA LEU A 214 31.20 -24.83 4.12
C LEU A 214 30.64 -23.66 3.29
N ARG A 215 29.79 -23.93 2.29
CA ARG A 215 29.08 -22.85 1.60
C ARG A 215 28.18 -22.09 2.58
N ASP A 216 27.35 -22.79 3.33
CA ASP A 216 26.36 -22.19 4.25
C ASP A 216 27.03 -21.37 5.37
N TYR A 217 28.24 -21.76 5.77
CA TYR A 217 29.08 -20.97 6.67
C TYR A 217 29.38 -19.57 6.14
N PHE A 218 29.65 -19.43 4.83
CA PHE A 218 29.89 -18.13 4.21
C PHE A 218 28.60 -17.43 3.77
N LEU A 219 27.68 -18.15 3.17
CA LEU A 219 26.41 -17.64 2.68
C LEU A 219 25.32 -18.71 2.79
N THR A 220 24.45 -18.56 3.79
CA THR A 220 23.27 -19.41 3.95
C THR A 220 22.15 -18.93 3.04
N ILE A 221 21.72 -19.79 2.13
CA ILE A 221 20.60 -19.54 1.22
C ILE A 221 19.49 -20.53 1.51
N ASN A 222 18.32 -20.02 1.87
CA ASN A 222 17.12 -20.83 2.05
C ASN A 222 16.21 -20.67 0.84
N GLU A 223 15.77 -21.78 0.29
CA GLU A 223 14.74 -21.83 -0.73
C GLU A 223 13.39 -22.11 -0.06
N THR A 224 12.41 -21.22 -0.24
CA THR A 224 11.03 -21.46 0.18
C THR A 224 10.11 -21.19 -1.00
N ASN A 225 9.40 -22.22 -1.47
CA ASN A 225 8.48 -22.13 -2.61
C ASN A 225 9.12 -21.56 -3.89
N GLY A 226 10.38 -21.93 -4.18
CA GLY A 226 11.14 -21.41 -5.33
C GLY A 226 11.65 -19.97 -5.18
N THR A 227 11.50 -19.36 -4.00
CA THR A 227 12.10 -18.06 -3.68
C THR A 227 13.33 -18.28 -2.81
N LEU A 228 14.46 -17.74 -3.25
CA LEU A 228 15.71 -17.76 -2.48
C LEU A 228 15.74 -16.57 -1.51
N SER A 229 16.14 -16.86 -0.28
CA SER A 229 16.35 -15.87 0.78
C SER A 229 17.70 -16.10 1.42
N ILE A 230 18.44 -15.02 1.64
CA ILE A 230 19.72 -15.06 2.33
C ILE A 230 19.45 -14.84 3.81
N SER A 231 19.95 -15.73 4.67
CA SER A 231 19.69 -15.66 6.12
C SER A 231 20.93 -15.44 6.99
N GLY A 232 22.14 -15.52 6.43
CA GLY A 232 23.36 -15.38 7.23
C GLY A 232 24.63 -15.84 6.53
N GLY A 233 25.72 -15.83 7.29
CA GLY A 233 27.04 -16.33 6.88
C GLY A 233 28.10 -15.23 6.84
N VAL A 234 29.37 -15.61 6.96
CA VAL A 234 30.50 -14.67 7.09
C VAL A 234 30.61 -13.69 5.91
N TYR A 235 30.37 -14.16 4.69
CA TYR A 235 30.38 -13.32 3.50
C TYR A 235 29.18 -12.35 3.47
N TYR A 236 28.01 -12.80 3.92
CA TYR A 236 26.85 -11.93 4.08
C TYR A 236 27.06 -10.84 5.13
N GLU A 237 27.67 -11.17 6.28
CA GLU A 237 28.02 -10.16 7.29
C GLU A 237 29.00 -9.12 6.76
N ALA A 238 29.98 -9.53 5.94
CA ALA A 238 30.90 -8.60 5.29
C ALA A 238 30.18 -7.63 4.34
N ALA A 239 29.20 -8.14 3.57
CA ALA A 239 28.35 -7.30 2.71
C ALA A 239 27.49 -6.33 3.53
N LEU A 240 26.88 -6.78 4.64
CA LEU A 240 26.13 -5.90 5.54
C LEU A 240 27.01 -4.84 6.17
N HIS A 241 28.27 -5.16 6.50
CA HIS A 241 29.24 -4.19 6.99
C HIS A 241 29.55 -3.12 5.95
N LEU A 242 29.76 -3.52 4.68
CA LEU A 242 29.98 -2.60 3.54
C LEU A 242 28.79 -1.65 3.36
N GLU A 243 27.57 -2.16 3.50
CA GLU A 243 26.32 -1.43 3.41
C GLU A 243 25.96 -0.63 4.67
N GLY A 244 26.84 -0.55 5.69
CA GLY A 244 26.55 0.22 6.89
C GLY A 244 25.41 -0.33 7.76
N GLN A 245 25.10 -1.63 7.64
CA GLN A 245 24.07 -2.30 8.43
C GLN A 245 24.68 -2.99 9.67
N LYS A 246 23.81 -3.52 10.55
CA LYS A 246 24.17 -4.31 11.75
C LYS A 246 25.22 -3.68 12.67
N GLY A 247 25.12 -2.37 12.91
CA GLY A 247 26.02 -1.67 13.82
C GLY A 247 27.40 -1.37 13.23
N SER A 248 27.57 -1.54 11.91
CA SER A 248 28.70 -0.96 11.18
C SER A 248 28.63 0.56 11.24
N ASN A 249 29.77 1.21 11.46
CA ASN A 249 29.91 2.67 11.36
C ASN A 249 30.12 3.13 9.90
N GLN A 250 30.12 2.20 8.94
CA GLN A 250 30.31 2.53 7.54
C GLN A 250 29.11 3.30 7.01
N THR A 251 29.31 4.52 6.50
CA THR A 251 28.20 5.34 6.00
C THR A 251 28.27 5.60 4.50
N TYR A 252 29.43 5.44 3.85
CA TYR A 252 29.63 5.86 2.46
C TYR A 252 28.59 5.26 1.50
N PHE A 253 28.39 3.94 1.53
CA PHE A 253 27.39 3.26 0.69
C PHE A 253 25.97 3.75 1.00
N THR A 254 25.60 3.76 2.28
CA THR A 254 24.24 4.08 2.75
C THR A 254 23.85 5.52 2.50
N ASP A 255 24.77 6.46 2.69
CA ASP A 255 24.55 7.88 2.43
C ASP A 255 24.30 8.12 0.93
N HIS A 256 25.14 7.59 0.04
CA HIS A 256 24.95 7.76 -1.40
C HIS A 256 23.69 7.02 -1.89
N TYR A 257 23.41 5.82 -1.36
CA TYR A 257 22.17 5.11 -1.67
C TYR A 257 20.95 5.92 -1.24
N ARG A 258 20.95 6.45 -0.01
CA ARG A 258 19.87 7.32 0.51
C ARG A 258 19.69 8.55 -0.36
N ASP A 259 20.78 9.24 -0.72
CA ASP A 259 20.73 10.45 -1.50
C ASP A 259 20.16 10.18 -2.92
N VAL A 260 20.52 9.05 -3.54
CA VAL A 260 19.91 8.59 -4.79
C VAL A 260 18.41 8.32 -4.63
N GLN A 261 17.98 7.69 -3.52
CA GLN A 261 16.56 7.47 -3.25
C GLN A 261 15.80 8.79 -3.04
N ILE A 262 16.40 9.77 -2.36
CA ILE A 262 15.81 11.10 -2.17
C ILE A 262 15.66 11.81 -3.52
N ILE A 263 16.71 11.83 -4.35
CA ILE A 263 16.66 12.45 -5.69
C ILE A 263 15.59 11.78 -6.56
N SER A 264 15.53 10.45 -6.55
CA SER A 264 14.50 9.69 -7.28
C SER A 264 13.08 10.03 -6.80
N TRP A 265 12.91 10.19 -5.49
CA TRP A 265 11.65 10.63 -4.90
C TRP A 265 11.30 12.07 -5.30
N GLU A 266 12.25 13.00 -5.28
CA GLU A 266 12.04 14.39 -5.73
C GLU A 266 11.65 14.48 -7.20
N CYS A 267 12.25 13.64 -8.06
CA CYS A 267 11.87 13.52 -9.47
C CYS A 267 10.42 13.05 -9.62
N SER A 268 10.02 12.05 -8.82
CA SER A 268 8.67 11.50 -8.82
C SER A 268 7.65 12.52 -8.31
N LEU A 269 8.00 13.25 -7.23
CA LEU A 269 7.19 14.32 -6.66
C LEU A 269 6.94 15.43 -7.68
N THR A 270 7.99 15.85 -8.38
CA THR A 270 7.94 16.93 -9.39
C THR A 270 7.09 16.53 -10.60
N ALA A 271 7.05 15.26 -10.96
CA ALA A 271 6.19 14.76 -12.03
C ALA A 271 4.72 14.59 -11.60
N LEU A 272 4.48 13.94 -10.45
CA LEU A 272 3.14 13.54 -10.03
C LEU A 272 2.33 14.68 -9.40
N LEU A 273 2.95 15.54 -8.58
CA LEU A 273 2.23 16.57 -7.84
C LEU A 273 1.51 17.56 -8.77
N PRO A 274 2.12 18.10 -9.85
CA PRO A 274 1.41 18.98 -10.78
C PRO A 274 0.26 18.28 -11.49
N VAL A 275 0.43 17.00 -11.86
CA VAL A 275 -0.62 16.22 -12.51
C VAL A 275 -1.80 15.99 -11.56
N TYR A 276 -1.52 15.60 -10.31
CA TYR A 276 -2.55 15.48 -9.27
C TYR A 276 -3.25 16.81 -9.01
N PHE A 277 -2.49 17.90 -8.94
CA PHE A 277 -3.05 19.25 -8.80
C PHE A 277 -4.01 19.57 -9.95
N VAL A 278 -3.65 19.26 -11.21
CA VAL A 278 -4.54 19.49 -12.35
C VAL A 278 -5.80 18.63 -12.27
N PHE A 279 -5.66 17.33 -12.07
CA PHE A 279 -6.79 16.38 -12.13
C PHE A 279 -7.73 16.49 -10.93
N PHE A 280 -7.19 16.58 -9.72
CA PHE A 280 -7.96 16.51 -8.48
C PHE A 280 -8.31 17.87 -7.91
N TYR A 281 -7.64 18.96 -8.33
CA TYR A 281 -7.92 20.30 -7.86
C TYR A 281 -8.35 21.25 -8.98
N LEU A 282 -7.50 21.53 -9.96
CA LEU A 282 -7.76 22.57 -10.97
C LEU A 282 -9.01 22.28 -11.81
N ILE A 283 -9.14 21.07 -12.38
CA ILE A 283 -10.30 20.69 -13.21
C ILE A 283 -11.61 20.82 -12.42
N PRO A 284 -11.76 20.20 -11.22
CA PRO A 284 -12.96 20.37 -10.40
C PRO A 284 -13.25 21.82 -9.98
N VAL A 285 -12.23 22.63 -9.72
CA VAL A 285 -12.40 24.04 -9.33
C VAL A 285 -12.94 24.87 -10.49
N CYS A 286 -12.44 24.63 -11.71
CA CYS A 286 -12.84 25.35 -12.91
C CYS A 286 -14.22 24.93 -13.43
N ASP A 287 -14.65 23.68 -13.20
CA ASP A 287 -16.00 23.25 -13.58
C ASP A 287 -17.05 23.80 -12.60
N LYS A 288 -18.04 24.52 -13.13
CA LYS A 288 -19.12 25.09 -12.31
C LYS A 288 -19.92 24.02 -11.56
N LYS A 289 -19.93 22.78 -12.06
CA LYS A 289 -20.59 21.61 -11.43
C LYS A 289 -19.64 20.77 -10.55
N GLY A 290 -18.39 21.21 -10.34
CA GLY A 290 -17.42 20.57 -9.46
C GLY A 290 -16.92 19.20 -9.93
N ARG A 291 -16.98 18.91 -11.22
CA ARG A 291 -16.69 17.59 -11.76
C ARG A 291 -15.21 17.45 -12.09
N ALA A 292 -14.64 16.34 -11.63
CA ALA A 292 -13.42 15.79 -12.20
C ALA A 292 -13.74 15.08 -13.54
N LEU A 293 -12.72 14.66 -14.29
CA LEU A 293 -12.89 14.03 -15.61
C LEU A 293 -13.70 12.74 -15.55
N GLY A 294 -13.45 11.87 -14.57
CA GLY A 294 -14.22 10.66 -14.34
C GLY A 294 -15.68 10.99 -14.03
N LYS A 295 -15.93 11.97 -13.16
CA LYS A 295 -17.30 12.44 -12.87
C LYS A 295 -17.99 13.01 -14.11
N PHE A 296 -17.24 13.67 -14.99
CA PHE A 296 -17.75 14.15 -16.28
C PHE A 296 -18.16 12.98 -17.19
N ILE A 297 -17.32 11.95 -17.34
CA ILE A 297 -17.60 10.73 -18.13
C ILE A 297 -18.89 10.03 -17.64
N PHE A 298 -19.04 9.88 -16.33
CA PHE A 298 -20.21 9.23 -15.73
C PHE A 298 -21.43 10.14 -15.56
N ARG A 299 -21.37 11.39 -16.05
CA ARG A 299 -22.43 12.41 -15.94
C ARG A 299 -22.90 12.65 -14.50
N LEU A 300 -21.95 12.67 -13.57
CA LEU A 300 -22.18 12.98 -12.16
C LEU A 300 -21.94 14.47 -11.91
N GLY A 301 -22.67 15.06 -10.98
CA GLY A 301 -22.50 16.44 -10.53
C GLY A 301 -22.26 16.50 -9.02
N VAL A 302 -21.68 17.60 -8.56
CA VAL A 302 -21.54 17.87 -7.12
C VAL A 302 -22.37 19.11 -6.81
N VAL A 303 -23.32 18.96 -5.90
CA VAL A 303 -24.28 20.00 -5.51
C VAL A 303 -24.27 20.18 -4.00
N ARG A 304 -24.80 21.33 -3.54
CA ARG A 304 -25.07 21.54 -2.12
C ARG A 304 -26.30 20.73 -1.71
N GLU A 305 -26.44 20.44 -0.41
CA GLU A 305 -27.61 19.70 0.12
C GLU A 305 -28.97 20.37 -0.18
N ASP A 306 -29.02 21.67 -0.48
CA ASP A 306 -30.26 22.40 -0.75
C ASP A 306 -30.68 22.41 -2.24
N ASP A 307 -30.16 21.49 -3.06
CA ASP A 307 -30.41 21.39 -4.52
C ASP A 307 -29.85 22.56 -5.33
N ILE A 308 -28.94 23.33 -4.73
CA ILE A 308 -28.30 24.51 -5.33
C ILE A 308 -26.85 24.19 -5.71
N TYR A 309 -26.33 24.83 -6.75
CA TYR A 309 -24.92 24.75 -7.11
C TYR A 309 -23.98 25.13 -5.94
N MET A 310 -22.81 24.50 -5.89
CA MET A 310 -21.80 24.79 -4.87
C MET A 310 -21.35 26.25 -4.90
N ASN A 311 -21.18 26.83 -3.70
CA ASN A 311 -20.58 28.14 -3.55
C ASN A 311 -19.07 28.09 -3.90
N PRO A 312 -18.42 29.24 -4.18
CA PRO A 312 -17.01 29.27 -4.59
C PRO A 312 -16.06 28.63 -3.56
N LEU A 313 -16.36 28.78 -2.26
CA LEU A 313 -15.55 28.22 -1.19
C LEU A 313 -15.59 26.69 -1.16
N GLN A 314 -16.78 26.09 -1.25
CA GLN A 314 -16.94 24.63 -1.37
C GLN A 314 -16.29 24.09 -2.64
N ARG A 315 -16.41 24.84 -3.75
CA ARG A 315 -15.77 24.48 -5.02
C ARG A 315 -14.24 24.48 -4.93
N CYS A 316 -13.66 25.28 -4.03
CA CYS A 316 -12.22 25.32 -3.77
C CYS A 316 -11.76 24.27 -2.74
N LEU A 317 -12.39 24.21 -1.57
CA LEU A 317 -11.92 23.39 -0.45
C LEU A 317 -12.20 21.89 -0.63
N ARG A 318 -13.31 21.52 -1.26
CA ARG A 318 -13.65 20.10 -1.44
C ARG A 318 -12.66 19.37 -2.36
N PRO A 319 -12.26 19.90 -3.53
CA PRO A 319 -11.20 19.32 -4.34
C PRO A 319 -9.84 19.30 -3.63
N LEU A 320 -9.55 20.28 -2.77
CA LEU A 320 -8.31 20.29 -1.98
C LEU A 320 -8.20 19.05 -1.08
N PHE A 321 -9.30 18.61 -0.47
CA PHE A 321 -9.30 17.37 0.31
C PHE A 321 -8.93 16.16 -0.54
N MET A 322 -9.48 16.05 -1.75
CA MET A 322 -9.15 14.95 -2.67
C MET A 322 -7.69 15.01 -3.12
N LEU A 323 -7.15 16.21 -3.36
CA LEU A 323 -5.74 16.41 -3.67
C LEU A 323 -4.85 15.94 -2.51
N VAL A 324 -5.17 16.30 -1.27
CA VAL A 324 -4.43 15.86 -0.08
C VAL A 324 -4.47 14.34 0.04
N LEU A 325 -5.65 13.73 -0.13
CA LEU A 325 -5.83 12.28 -0.09
C LEU A 325 -4.91 11.57 -1.09
N VAL A 326 -4.92 11.97 -2.37
CA VAL A 326 -4.07 11.32 -3.38
C VAL A 326 -2.58 11.64 -3.19
N SER A 327 -2.25 12.81 -2.63
CA SER A 327 -0.87 13.19 -2.33
C SER A 327 -0.23 12.33 -1.24
N LEU A 328 -1.01 11.59 -0.44
CA LEU A 328 -0.47 10.58 0.49
C LEU A 328 0.35 9.50 -0.24
N THR A 329 0.06 9.24 -1.52
CA THR A 329 0.86 8.31 -2.35
C THR A 329 2.29 8.81 -2.61
N LEU A 330 2.55 10.10 -2.38
CA LEU A 330 3.84 10.77 -2.62
C LEU A 330 4.70 10.87 -1.36
N ILE A 331 4.30 10.30 -0.23
CA ILE A 331 5.14 10.27 0.99
C ILE A 331 6.42 9.45 0.69
N PRO A 332 7.61 9.90 1.13
CA PRO A 332 8.84 9.11 1.00
C PRO A 332 8.65 7.74 1.65
N ASN A 333 9.11 6.67 0.99
CA ASN A 333 8.80 5.25 1.29
C ASN A 333 7.46 4.77 0.68
N SER A 334 7.56 4.10 -0.46
CA SER A 334 6.43 3.58 -1.25
C SER A 334 5.53 2.60 -0.47
N GLY A 335 6.06 1.86 0.50
CA GLY A 335 5.27 0.97 1.33
C GLY A 335 4.36 1.72 2.29
N ALA A 336 4.93 2.65 3.06
CA ALA A 336 4.19 3.46 4.02
C ALA A 336 3.19 4.39 3.31
N SER A 337 3.55 4.95 2.15
CA SER A 337 2.67 5.83 1.38
C SER A 337 1.41 5.12 0.86
N MET A 338 1.56 3.89 0.36
CA MET A 338 0.43 3.07 -0.11
C MET A 338 -0.47 2.62 1.03
N ILE A 339 0.11 2.29 2.19
CA ILE A 339 -0.68 1.96 3.40
C ILE A 339 -1.46 3.20 3.87
N ALA A 340 -0.83 4.37 3.94
CA ALA A 340 -1.48 5.60 4.36
C ALA A 340 -2.63 6.00 3.41
N PHE A 341 -2.39 5.97 2.10
CA PHE A 341 -3.42 6.21 1.10
C PHE A 341 -4.55 5.18 1.19
N GLY A 342 -4.22 3.89 1.24
CA GLY A 342 -5.18 2.81 1.32
C GLY A 342 -6.05 2.91 2.57
N ALA A 343 -5.46 3.20 3.73
CA ALA A 343 -6.18 3.41 4.98
C ALA A 343 -7.14 4.61 4.90
N ALA A 344 -6.67 5.75 4.38
CA ALA A 344 -7.50 6.94 4.24
C ALA A 344 -8.65 6.73 3.23
N ALA A 345 -8.39 6.06 2.11
CA ALA A 345 -9.40 5.72 1.10
C ALA A 345 -10.43 4.71 1.63
N LEU A 346 -9.98 3.70 2.40
CA LEU A 346 -10.86 2.73 3.06
C LEU A 346 -11.77 3.40 4.09
N LEU A 347 -11.24 4.34 4.87
CA LEU A 347 -12.06 5.14 5.80
C LEU A 347 -13.11 5.94 5.04
N ASP A 348 -12.74 6.70 4.00
CA ASP A 348 -13.69 7.48 3.21
C ASP A 348 -14.76 6.58 2.55
N PHE A 349 -14.36 5.41 2.05
CA PHE A 349 -15.27 4.40 1.50
C PHE A 349 -16.18 3.77 2.55
N ALA A 350 -15.71 3.51 3.77
CA ALA A 350 -16.56 3.01 4.84
C ALA A 350 -17.67 4.02 5.17
N PHE A 351 -17.34 5.32 5.23
CA PHE A 351 -18.34 6.38 5.37
C PHE A 351 -19.34 6.43 4.21
N LEU A 352 -18.94 6.04 3.00
CA LEU A 352 -19.84 5.86 1.86
C LEU A 352 -20.78 4.68 2.03
N ALA A 353 -20.24 3.51 2.32
CA ALA A 353 -20.97 2.27 2.40
C ALA A 353 -22.02 2.27 3.54
N PHE A 354 -21.70 2.89 4.68
CA PHE A 354 -22.60 2.94 5.84
C PHE A 354 -23.56 4.14 5.84
N SER A 355 -23.49 5.02 4.82
CA SER A 355 -24.37 6.18 4.74
C SER A 355 -25.73 5.85 4.15
N LYS A 356 -26.75 5.71 4.99
CA LYS A 356 -28.16 5.51 4.56
C LYS A 356 -28.75 6.68 3.77
N THR A 357 -28.16 7.87 3.85
CA THR A 357 -28.71 9.14 3.35
C THR A 357 -28.14 9.57 2.00
N GLY A 358 -27.32 8.75 1.32
CA GLY A 358 -26.65 9.15 0.07
C GLY A 358 -25.52 10.19 0.21
N LYS A 359 -25.37 10.80 1.40
CA LYS A 359 -24.35 11.80 1.81
C LYS A 359 -22.90 11.27 1.89
N GLY A 360 -22.67 10.09 1.30
CA GLY A 360 -21.69 9.13 1.79
C GLY A 360 -20.23 9.38 1.46
N THR A 361 -19.58 10.45 1.88
CA THR A 361 -18.11 10.42 2.07
C THR A 361 -17.75 11.41 3.17
N ILE A 362 -16.56 11.31 3.74
CA ILE A 362 -16.10 12.23 4.80
C ILE A 362 -16.10 13.67 4.26
N HIS A 363 -15.53 13.85 3.07
CA HIS A 363 -15.42 15.17 2.45
C HIS A 363 -16.79 15.75 2.05
N ASP A 364 -17.72 14.92 1.59
CA ASP A 364 -19.07 15.39 1.29
C ASP A 364 -19.81 15.89 2.53
N ARG A 365 -19.65 15.20 3.67
CA ARG A 365 -20.24 15.62 4.95
C ARG A 365 -19.60 16.90 5.50
N LEU A 366 -18.27 17.00 5.43
CA LEU A 366 -17.54 18.19 5.89
C LEU A 366 -17.97 19.46 5.14
N PHE A 367 -18.23 19.34 3.83
CA PHE A 367 -18.57 20.49 2.99
C PHE A 367 -20.07 20.65 2.71
N LYS A 368 -20.94 19.81 3.29
CA LYS A 368 -22.41 19.79 3.03
C LYS A 368 -22.73 19.70 1.55
N THR A 369 -22.08 18.76 0.86
CA THR A 369 -22.27 18.51 -0.57
C THR A 369 -22.74 17.08 -0.81
N ALA A 370 -23.44 16.86 -1.91
CA ALA A 370 -23.84 15.54 -2.38
C ALA A 370 -23.40 15.32 -3.82
N VAL A 371 -23.11 14.06 -4.15
CA VAL A 371 -22.83 13.64 -5.53
C VAL A 371 -24.09 13.06 -6.14
N VAL A 372 -24.59 13.71 -7.19
CA VAL A 372 -25.88 13.40 -7.82
C VAL A 372 -25.70 12.98 -9.27
N SER A 373 -26.64 12.19 -9.77
CA SER A 373 -26.75 11.91 -11.20
C SER A 373 -27.34 13.12 -11.90
N LEU A 374 -26.62 13.74 -12.85
CA LEU A 374 -27.18 14.85 -13.62
C LEU A 374 -28.37 14.42 -14.49
N LYS A 375 -28.48 13.12 -14.78
CA LYS A 375 -29.66 12.55 -15.43
C LYS A 375 -30.72 12.30 -14.35
N GLY A 376 -31.80 13.10 -14.38
CA GLY A 376 -32.92 13.00 -13.44
C GLY A 376 -32.77 13.82 -12.17
N SER A 377 -31.87 14.81 -12.13
CA SER A 377 -31.81 15.78 -11.02
C SER A 377 -32.03 17.19 -11.54
N GLU A 378 -32.88 17.95 -10.87
CA GLU A 378 -33.06 19.38 -11.11
C GLU A 378 -32.15 20.17 -10.15
N ILE A 379 -31.33 21.05 -10.69
CA ILE A 379 -30.29 21.78 -9.93
C ILE A 379 -30.41 23.27 -10.21
N PHE A 380 -30.56 24.06 -9.16
CA PHE A 380 -30.87 25.49 -9.24
C PHE A 380 -29.63 26.37 -9.02
N ALA A 381 -29.59 27.55 -9.64
CA ALA A 381 -28.50 28.53 -9.45
C ALA A 381 -28.56 29.23 -8.10
N ASN A 382 -29.76 29.50 -7.60
CA ASN A 382 -30.02 30.20 -6.35
C ASN A 382 -31.36 29.75 -5.75
N TYR A 383 -31.67 30.23 -4.54
CA TYR A 383 -32.93 29.91 -3.85
C TYR A 383 -34.16 30.46 -4.59
N GLU A 384 -34.05 31.62 -5.22
CA GLU A 384 -35.15 32.27 -5.93
C GLU A 384 -35.62 31.44 -7.13
N GLU A 385 -34.69 30.90 -7.93
CA GLU A 385 -34.99 30.01 -9.05
C GLU A 385 -35.64 28.70 -8.59
N LYS A 386 -35.22 28.18 -7.42
CA LYS A 386 -35.82 27.01 -6.80
C LYS A 386 -37.26 27.29 -6.34
N GLU A 387 -37.51 28.43 -5.70
CA GLU A 387 -38.85 28.83 -5.26
C GLU A 387 -39.80 29.04 -6.45
N ILE A 388 -39.34 29.66 -7.53
CA ILE A 388 -40.11 29.83 -8.77
C ILE A 388 -40.47 28.47 -9.37
N TYR A 389 -39.53 27.53 -9.39
CA TYR A 389 -39.78 26.17 -9.88
C TYR A 389 -40.83 25.47 -9.02
N LEU A 390 -40.66 25.47 -7.70
CA LEU A 390 -41.62 24.84 -6.78
C LEU A 390 -43.01 25.46 -6.91
N ALA A 391 -43.12 26.80 -6.98
CA ALA A 391 -44.39 27.48 -7.18
C ALA A 391 -45.07 27.11 -8.52
N LYS A 392 -44.31 26.94 -9.60
CA LYS A 392 -44.88 26.60 -10.91
C LYS A 392 -45.40 25.16 -10.98
N TYR A 393 -44.72 24.22 -10.35
CA TYR A 393 -45.02 22.79 -10.46
C TYR A 393 -45.88 22.26 -9.30
N GLN A 394 -45.85 22.87 -8.10
CA GLN A 394 -46.79 22.55 -7.02
C GLN A 394 -48.20 23.08 -7.28
N THR A 395 -48.36 24.18 -8.02
CA THR A 395 -49.70 24.73 -8.35
C THR A 395 -50.41 23.96 -9.48
N GLN A 396 -49.73 23.03 -10.16
CA GLN A 396 -50.31 22.23 -11.25
C GLN A 396 -50.87 20.87 -10.81
N GLU A 397 -50.54 20.37 -9.61
CA GLU A 397 -51.19 19.20 -9.03
C GLU A 397 -52.49 19.60 -8.30
N ASN A 398 -53.60 19.53 -9.05
CA ASN A 398 -55.02 19.45 -8.62
C ASN A 398 -55.76 20.67 -8.03
N PRO A 399 -56.61 21.34 -8.84
CA PRO A 399 -57.90 21.86 -8.37
C PRO A 399 -58.98 20.77 -8.22
N SER A 400 -58.70 19.49 -8.54
CA SER A 400 -59.69 18.40 -8.48
C SER A 400 -59.70 17.58 -7.18
N SER A 401 -58.70 17.71 -6.29
CA SER A 401 -58.69 16.96 -5.02
C SER A 401 -59.57 17.58 -3.93
N ASP A 402 -59.85 18.88 -4.03
CA ASP A 402 -60.75 19.56 -3.08
C ASP A 402 -62.22 19.18 -3.32
N GLU A 403 -62.61 18.86 -4.57
CA GLU A 403 -63.96 18.34 -4.87
C GLU A 403 -64.15 16.87 -4.45
N GLU A 404 -63.10 16.06 -4.38
CA GLU A 404 -63.18 14.67 -3.88
C GLU A 404 -63.20 14.60 -2.35
N MET A 405 -62.42 15.43 -1.64
CA MET A 405 -62.53 15.54 -0.17
C MET A 405 -63.91 16.04 0.27
N LEU A 406 -64.50 17.01 -0.45
CA LEU A 406 -65.86 17.47 -0.17
C LEU A 406 -66.91 16.37 -0.46
N LYS A 407 -66.65 15.45 -1.39
CA LYS A 407 -67.53 14.30 -1.65
C LYS A 407 -67.39 13.22 -0.58
N GLU A 408 -66.18 12.93 -0.10
CA GLU A 408 -65.97 11.95 0.97
C GLU A 408 -66.54 12.40 2.32
N ASP A 409 -66.46 13.70 2.65
CA ASP A 409 -67.09 14.26 3.86
C ASP A 409 -68.64 14.23 3.80
N THR A 410 -69.23 14.21 2.59
CA THR A 410 -70.69 13.99 2.45
C THR A 410 -71.12 12.53 2.49
N ILE A 411 -70.21 11.56 2.31
CA ILE A 411 -70.51 10.12 2.36
C ILE A 411 -70.43 9.59 3.80
N LEU A 412 -69.61 10.21 4.66
CA LEU A 412 -69.59 9.96 6.10
C LEU A 412 -70.72 10.73 6.80
N ASP A 413 -71.93 10.16 6.78
CA ASP A 413 -73.08 10.69 7.54
C ASP A 413 -72.87 10.58 9.06
N LEU A 414 -72.19 11.59 9.61
CA LEU A 414 -71.93 11.78 11.04
C LEU A 414 -73.22 11.88 11.89
N SER A 415 -74.40 12.03 11.28
CA SER A 415 -75.69 12.09 12.00
C SER A 415 -76.12 10.73 12.58
N THR A 416 -75.60 9.63 12.05
CA THR A 416 -75.90 8.27 12.54
C THR A 416 -75.02 7.85 13.73
N ILE A 417 -73.81 8.40 13.84
CA ILE A 417 -72.84 8.05 14.89
C ILE A 417 -73.30 8.52 16.28
N ASN A 418 -73.90 9.72 16.38
CA ASN A 418 -74.40 10.21 17.67
C ASN A 418 -75.65 9.47 18.15
N LYS A 419 -76.57 9.10 17.24
CA LYS A 419 -77.76 8.29 17.59
C LYS A 419 -77.37 6.93 18.19
N ARG A 420 -76.45 6.22 17.55
CA ARG A 420 -76.00 4.89 18.03
C ARG A 420 -75.22 4.97 19.34
N ARG A 421 -74.58 6.11 19.62
CA ARG A 421 -73.84 6.35 20.87
C ARG A 421 -74.76 6.60 22.06
N ASP A 422 -75.90 7.27 21.85
CA ASP A 422 -76.92 7.47 22.88
C ASP A 422 -77.70 6.17 23.14
N GLU A 423 -77.98 5.37 22.11
CA GLU A 423 -78.57 4.03 22.25
C GLU A 423 -77.66 3.09 23.06
N ALA A 424 -76.34 3.11 22.80
CA ALA A 424 -75.37 2.29 23.52
C ALA A 424 -75.20 2.67 25.00
N ARG A 425 -75.54 3.90 25.41
CA ARG A 425 -75.47 4.35 26.82
C ARG A 425 -76.60 3.81 27.69
N ASN A 426 -77.72 3.40 27.08
CA ASN A 426 -78.92 2.98 27.79
C ASN A 426 -79.12 1.47 27.83
N ILE A 427 -78.19 0.69 27.27
CA ILE A 427 -78.20 -0.77 27.29
C ILE A 427 -77.31 -1.24 28.43
N THR A 428 -77.87 -2.00 29.38
CA THR A 428 -77.13 -2.45 30.56
C THR A 428 -76.60 -3.88 30.44
N SER A 429 -77.09 -4.67 29.48
CA SER A 429 -76.57 -5.99 29.15
C SER A 429 -76.81 -6.37 27.68
N PHE A 430 -76.05 -7.35 27.18
CA PHE A 430 -76.17 -7.84 25.80
C PHE A 430 -77.54 -8.49 25.52
N ASP A 431 -78.13 -9.15 26.52
CA ASP A 431 -79.46 -9.78 26.41
C ASP A 431 -80.58 -8.74 26.23
N GLU A 432 -80.40 -7.53 26.77
CA GLU A 432 -81.34 -6.42 26.65
C GLU A 432 -81.31 -5.82 25.22
N PHE A 433 -80.12 -5.82 24.59
CA PHE A 433 -79.94 -5.41 23.20
C PHE A 433 -80.57 -6.40 22.22
N GLU A 434 -80.41 -7.71 22.43
CA GLU A 434 -81.04 -8.72 21.58
C GLU A 434 -82.57 -8.64 21.65
N LYS A 435 -83.15 -8.46 22.84
CA LYS A 435 -84.60 -8.23 22.99
C LYS A 435 -85.09 -6.98 22.26
N MET A 436 -84.37 -5.86 22.36
CA MET A 436 -84.74 -4.64 21.62
C MET A 436 -84.70 -4.86 20.10
N LYS A 437 -83.70 -5.57 19.61
CA LYS A 437 -83.54 -5.92 18.20
C LYS A 437 -84.66 -6.85 17.70
N ASP A 438 -85.03 -7.84 18.51
CA ASP A 438 -86.11 -8.77 18.20
C ASP A 438 -87.48 -8.07 18.19
N GLU A 439 -87.72 -7.15 19.12
CA GLU A 439 -88.93 -6.31 19.14
C GLU A 439 -88.98 -5.32 17.96
N GLU A 440 -87.84 -4.77 17.54
CA GLU A 440 -87.76 -3.88 16.38
C GLU A 440 -87.95 -4.65 15.06
N HIS A 441 -87.41 -5.86 14.96
CA HIS A 441 -87.66 -6.77 13.84
C HIS A 441 -89.11 -7.21 13.78
N ALA A 442 -89.72 -7.60 14.92
CA ALA A 442 -91.13 -7.97 14.97
C ALA A 442 -92.06 -6.79 14.59
N LYS A 443 -91.70 -5.55 14.96
CA LYS A 443 -92.44 -4.35 14.53
C LYS A 443 -92.28 -4.05 13.03
N LYS A 444 -91.09 -4.27 12.46
CA LYS A 444 -90.86 -4.09 11.01
C LYS A 444 -91.55 -5.18 10.17
N GLU A 445 -91.53 -6.43 10.63
CA GLU A 445 -92.23 -7.54 9.96
C GLU A 445 -93.76 -7.42 10.07
N ALA A 446 -94.29 -6.77 11.11
CA ALA A 446 -95.72 -6.46 11.21
C ALA A 446 -96.17 -5.25 10.35
N MET A 447 -95.24 -4.45 9.81
CA MET A 447 -95.55 -3.23 9.05
C MET A 447 -95.39 -3.34 7.53
N ASP A 448 -94.95 -4.49 6.97
CA ASP A 448 -94.80 -4.64 5.52
C ASP A 448 -95.16 -6.06 5.00
N PRO A 449 -96.44 -6.33 4.67
CA PRO A 449 -96.87 -7.61 4.12
C PRO A 449 -96.89 -7.58 2.59
N SER A 450 -95.76 -7.34 1.91
CA SER A 450 -95.67 -7.64 0.47
C SER A 450 -94.25 -7.66 -0.07
N ASN A 451 -93.61 -8.84 -0.12
CA ASN A 451 -92.92 -9.28 -1.33
C ASN A 451 -92.44 -10.74 -1.20
N LYS A 452 -93.26 -11.67 -1.70
CA LYS A 452 -92.77 -12.96 -2.19
C LYS A 452 -92.23 -12.73 -3.59
N VAL A 453 -90.92 -12.65 -3.75
CA VAL A 453 -90.30 -12.68 -5.08
C VAL A 453 -90.01 -14.14 -5.44
N ASN A 454 -90.78 -14.62 -6.41
CA ASN A 454 -90.63 -15.90 -7.08
C ASN A 454 -89.89 -15.61 -8.40
N LEU A 455 -88.68 -16.13 -8.60
CA LEU A 455 -88.00 -16.07 -9.89
C LEU A 455 -87.58 -17.49 -10.28
N ASN A 456 -88.35 -18.04 -11.21
CA ASN A 456 -88.11 -19.28 -11.91
C ASN A 456 -87.64 -18.95 -13.33
N LYS A 457 -86.66 -19.75 -13.79
CA LYS A 457 -86.29 -20.15 -15.15
C LYS A 457 -85.48 -19.24 -16.10
N GLU A 458 -84.34 -19.83 -16.53
CA GLU A 458 -83.93 -20.19 -17.91
C GLU A 458 -84.35 -19.18 -19.00
N GLU A 459 -83.45 -18.56 -19.76
CA GLU A 459 -82.41 -19.09 -20.67
C GLU A 459 -81.26 -18.07 -20.87
#